data_AF-A0A1H8KIF2-F1
#
_entry.id   AF-A0A1H8KIF2-F1
#
_cell.length_a   1.000
_cell.length_b   1.000
_cell.length_c   1.000
_cell.angle_alpha   90.00
_cell.angle_beta   90.00
_cell.angle_gamma   90.00
#
_symmetry.space_group_name_H-M   'P 1'
#
loop_
_entity.id
_entity.type
_entity.pdbx_description
1 polymer ?
#
loop_
_entity_poly.entity_id
_entity_poly.type
_entity_poly.pdbx_seq_one_letter_code
_entity_poly.pdbx_strand_id
1 'polypeptide(L)'
;MEKRVYGVLGISSMMANWNADFTGYPKSMSDGTVYGSDKALKYTMKKMWENEGEKVLYIKSLRISDKTNTIVPRSLKERYEQIFEVEDLKKEKDADKVLKNLFSAVDVKNFGATFAEEGSNISITGAVQFGQGINKYEETVAEEQQILSPFRDSKVKPSKNNESSSDEAKNSTLGTKITSDEAHYFYPFVVNSLAYKGYEEMKDANGDAITEGYTDADYENFKRTALVSATAFATNAKEGCENEFALFVETDKELYLPNLSEYIYFEKGDEKNIIDISACSAILEDIKDKIKSVEVYYNPYTTELRTGEFSGKILNIITQKEV
;
A
#
# COMPACT_ATOMS: atom_id res chain seq x y z
N MET A 1 -21.57 6.52 -3.17
CA MET A 1 -21.49 5.79 -1.89
C MET A 1 -22.04 6.67 -0.77
N GLU A 2 -23.07 6.26 -0.02
CA GLU A 2 -23.68 7.07 1.06
C GLU A 2 -23.16 6.71 2.47
N LYS A 3 -21.92 6.21 2.56
CA LYS A 3 -21.26 5.83 3.82
C LYS A 3 -19.87 6.43 3.90
N ARG A 4 -19.35 6.57 5.12
CA ARG A 4 -17.93 6.85 5.39
C ARG A 4 -17.33 5.61 6.02
N VAL A 5 -16.10 5.26 5.64
CA VAL A 5 -15.46 4.03 6.15
C VAL A 5 -14.20 4.38 6.90
N TYR A 6 -14.05 3.80 8.09
CA TYR A 6 -12.84 3.85 8.89
C TYR A 6 -12.25 2.45 8.95
N GLY A 7 -10.94 2.34 9.00
CA GLY A 7 -10.35 1.03 9.12
C GLY A 7 -8.87 1.02 9.45
N VAL A 8 -8.37 -0.19 9.63
CA VAL A 8 -6.95 -0.46 9.90
C VAL A 8 -6.54 -1.67 9.08
N LEU A 9 -5.39 -1.62 8.40
CA LEU A 9 -4.81 -2.77 7.71
C LEU A 9 -3.53 -3.19 8.44
N GLY A 10 -3.45 -4.45 8.84
CA GLY A 10 -2.29 -5.07 9.47
C GLY A 10 -1.45 -5.83 8.44
N ILE A 11 -0.16 -5.52 8.38
CA ILE A 11 0.81 -6.19 7.53
C ILE A 11 1.90 -6.80 8.42
N SER A 12 2.05 -8.12 8.36
CA SER A 12 3.19 -8.81 8.99
C SER A 12 4.42 -8.73 8.08
N SER A 13 5.61 -8.90 8.66
CA SER A 13 6.89 -8.96 7.95
C SER A 13 7.83 -9.93 8.65
N MET A 14 7.88 -11.17 8.17
CA MET A 14 8.71 -12.25 8.71
C MET A 14 9.94 -12.47 7.83
N MET A 15 11.15 -12.26 8.36
CA MET A 15 12.42 -12.36 7.61
C MET A 15 12.37 -11.60 6.26
N ALA A 16 11.68 -10.46 6.27
CA ALA A 16 11.35 -9.66 5.09
C ALA A 16 11.54 -8.17 5.39
N ASN A 17 11.52 -7.32 4.37
CA ASN A 17 11.69 -5.88 4.56
C ASN A 17 10.51 -5.13 3.97
N TRP A 18 9.47 -4.89 4.78
CA TRP A 18 8.24 -4.26 4.29
C TRP A 18 8.43 -2.84 3.78
N ASN A 19 9.23 -2.00 4.44
CA ASN A 19 9.60 -0.68 3.92
C ASN A 19 11.00 -0.26 4.37
N ALA A 20 11.94 -0.31 3.43
CA ALA A 20 13.29 0.20 3.64
C ALA A 20 13.39 1.72 3.56
N ASP A 21 14.36 2.29 4.28
CA ASP A 21 14.86 3.64 4.12
C ASP A 21 15.95 3.72 3.01
N PHE A 22 16.69 4.83 2.92
CA PHE A 22 17.75 5.00 1.92
C PHE A 22 19.03 4.19 2.22
N THR A 23 19.19 3.69 3.45
CA THR A 23 20.29 2.82 3.84
C THR A 23 19.98 1.34 3.59
N GLY A 24 18.71 1.01 3.36
CA GLY A 24 18.22 -0.35 3.15
C GLY A 24 17.60 -0.98 4.40
N TYR A 25 17.76 -0.35 5.56
CA TYR A 25 17.17 -0.81 6.82
C TYR A 25 15.67 -0.52 6.89
N PRO A 26 14.88 -1.32 7.64
CA PRO A 26 13.50 -0.97 7.94
C PRO A 26 13.41 0.46 8.45
N LYS A 27 12.47 1.24 7.91
CA LYS A 27 12.28 2.64 8.32
C LYS A 27 11.97 2.73 9.81
N SER A 28 12.62 3.67 10.48
CA SER A 28 12.39 3.96 11.90
C SER A 28 12.26 5.47 12.15
N MET A 29 11.56 5.80 13.23
CA MET A 29 11.53 7.14 13.80
C MET A 29 12.82 7.41 14.59
N SER A 30 13.00 8.66 15.01
CA SER A 30 14.18 9.05 15.82
C SER A 30 14.27 8.34 17.17
N ASP A 31 13.16 7.83 17.70
CA ASP A 31 13.10 7.06 18.94
C ASP A 31 13.31 5.55 18.74
N GLY A 32 13.53 5.11 17.50
CA GLY A 32 13.71 3.71 17.14
C GLY A 32 12.43 2.99 16.69
N THR A 33 11.25 3.60 16.83
CA THR A 33 9.98 2.99 16.42
C THR A 33 9.97 2.69 14.93
N VAL A 34 9.89 1.41 14.58
CA VAL A 34 9.82 0.96 13.19
C VAL A 34 8.44 1.28 12.59
N TYR A 35 8.40 1.77 11.37
CA TYR A 35 7.13 2.07 10.69
C TYR A 35 7.24 1.84 9.17
N GLY A 36 6.12 1.52 8.55
CA GLY A 36 5.98 1.45 7.11
C GLY A 36 5.23 2.66 6.59
N SER A 37 5.72 3.26 5.50
CA SER A 37 5.04 4.44 4.96
C SER A 37 3.76 4.10 4.21
N ASP A 38 2.81 5.05 4.20
CA ASP A 38 1.57 4.94 3.41
C ASP A 38 1.85 4.63 1.93
N LYS A 39 2.97 5.15 1.42
CA LYS A 39 3.42 4.94 0.04
C LYS A 39 3.81 3.49 -0.24
N ALA A 40 4.37 2.77 0.73
CA ALA A 40 4.73 1.36 0.55
C ALA A 40 3.48 0.50 0.38
N LEU A 41 2.47 0.73 1.22
CA LEU A 41 1.18 0.06 1.12
C LEU A 41 0.42 0.42 -0.17
N LYS A 42 0.30 1.73 -0.48
CA LYS A 42 -0.33 2.18 -1.73
C LYS A 42 0.36 1.60 -2.96
N TYR A 43 1.68 1.42 -2.92
CA TYR A 43 2.42 0.85 -4.05
C TYR A 43 1.99 -0.58 -4.36
N THR A 44 1.76 -1.43 -3.36
CA THR A 44 1.32 -2.81 -3.62
C THR A 44 -0.07 -2.86 -4.24
N MET A 45 -0.99 -1.99 -3.76
CA MET A 45 -2.33 -1.84 -4.34
C MET A 45 -2.27 -1.39 -5.80
N LYS A 46 -1.49 -0.33 -6.08
CA LYS A 46 -1.27 0.15 -7.46
C LYS A 46 -0.70 -0.91 -8.37
N LYS A 47 0.23 -1.72 -7.86
CA LYS A 47 0.90 -2.74 -8.67
C LYS A 47 -0.03 -3.92 -8.96
N MET A 48 -0.90 -4.28 -8.02
CA MET A 48 -1.97 -5.24 -8.25
C MET A 48 -2.94 -4.75 -9.34
N TRP A 49 -3.47 -3.53 -9.22
CA TRP A 49 -4.36 -2.94 -10.23
C TRP A 49 -3.70 -2.83 -11.61
N GLU A 50 -2.44 -2.40 -11.69
CA GLU A 50 -1.72 -2.35 -12.97
C GLU A 50 -1.59 -3.75 -13.60
N ASN A 51 -1.32 -4.79 -12.80
CA ASN A 51 -1.26 -6.17 -13.30
C ASN A 51 -2.63 -6.70 -13.75
N GLU A 52 -3.72 -6.19 -13.17
CA GLU A 52 -5.11 -6.48 -13.57
C GLU A 52 -5.54 -5.71 -14.84
N GLY A 53 -4.69 -4.81 -15.35
CA GLY A 53 -4.96 -4.02 -16.55
C GLY A 53 -5.67 -2.68 -16.28
N GLU A 54 -5.83 -2.29 -15.02
CA GLU A 54 -6.43 -1.02 -14.64
C GLU A 54 -5.51 0.16 -14.97
N LYS A 55 -6.10 1.34 -15.19
CA LYS A 55 -5.35 2.58 -15.42
C LYS A 55 -4.75 3.07 -14.11
N VAL A 56 -3.42 2.99 -14.00
CA VAL A 56 -2.65 3.47 -12.84
C VAL A 56 -1.64 4.51 -13.28
N LEU A 57 -1.81 5.76 -12.84
CA LEU A 57 -1.00 6.90 -13.28
C LEU A 57 0.30 7.03 -12.49
N TYR A 58 0.24 7.04 -11.16
CA TYR A 58 1.39 7.31 -10.29
C TYR A 58 2.11 6.03 -9.91
N ILE A 59 2.65 5.33 -10.92
CA ILE A 59 3.54 4.18 -10.78
C ILE A 59 4.67 4.24 -11.81
N LYS A 60 5.87 3.78 -11.42
CA LYS A 60 7.04 3.82 -12.29
C LYS A 60 6.83 2.90 -13.50
N SER A 61 6.99 3.47 -14.70
CA SER A 61 7.02 2.72 -15.96
C SER A 61 8.28 3.07 -16.75
N LEU A 62 8.72 2.17 -17.61
CA LEU A 62 10.02 2.26 -18.31
C LEU A 62 9.85 2.27 -19.82
N ARG A 63 10.62 3.10 -20.51
CA ARG A 63 10.72 3.12 -21.97
C ARG A 63 12.17 3.05 -22.42
N ILE A 64 12.37 2.70 -23.68
CA ILE A 64 13.67 2.87 -24.34
C ILE A 64 13.76 4.32 -24.82
N SER A 65 14.86 4.97 -24.51
CA SER A 65 15.17 6.33 -24.97
C SER A 65 15.67 6.28 -26.41
N ASP A 66 14.98 6.94 -27.34
CA ASP A 66 15.41 7.02 -28.75
C ASP A 66 16.77 7.71 -28.93
N LYS A 67 17.15 8.58 -27.98
CA LYS A 67 18.41 9.35 -28.04
C LYS A 67 19.63 8.55 -27.60
N THR A 68 19.46 7.71 -26.58
CA THR A 68 20.58 7.03 -25.90
C THR A 68 20.53 5.52 -26.05
N ASN A 69 19.43 4.96 -26.58
CA ASN A 69 19.13 3.53 -26.62
C ASN A 69 19.27 2.85 -25.24
N THR A 70 18.93 3.58 -24.18
CA THR A 70 18.96 3.10 -22.79
C THR A 70 17.56 3.07 -22.20
N ILE A 71 17.36 2.22 -21.18
CA ILE A 71 16.10 2.14 -20.44
C ILE A 71 16.01 3.34 -19.48
N VAL A 72 14.94 4.13 -19.60
CA VAL A 72 14.67 5.30 -18.76
C VAL A 72 13.23 5.28 -18.23
N PRO A 73 12.97 5.87 -17.05
CA PRO A 73 11.60 6.08 -16.58
C PRO A 73 10.81 7.00 -17.50
N ARG A 74 9.50 6.75 -17.65
CA ARG A 74 8.60 7.71 -18.28
C ARG A 74 8.42 8.95 -17.41
N SER A 75 8.26 10.12 -18.04
CA SER A 75 7.73 11.30 -17.36
C SER A 75 6.24 11.13 -17.02
N LEU A 76 5.69 12.02 -16.20
CA LEU A 76 4.26 12.01 -15.87
C LEU A 76 3.41 12.21 -17.14
N LYS A 77 3.76 13.19 -18.00
CA LYS A 77 3.21 13.33 -19.36
C LYS A 77 3.22 12.03 -20.16
N GLU A 78 4.39 11.39 -20.31
CA GLU A 78 4.52 10.18 -21.14
C GLU A 78 3.71 9.02 -20.56
N ARG A 79 3.58 8.93 -19.24
CA ARG A 79 2.73 7.93 -18.58
C ARG A 79 1.25 8.20 -18.80
N TYR A 80 0.82 9.46 -18.68
CA TYR A 80 -0.54 9.87 -18.97
C TYR A 80 -0.93 9.52 -20.42
N GLU A 81 -0.09 9.91 -21.38
CA GLU A 81 -0.28 9.62 -22.81
C GLU A 81 -0.39 8.11 -23.07
N GLN A 82 0.44 7.31 -22.41
CA GLN A 82 0.41 5.85 -22.52
C GLN A 82 -0.91 5.25 -22.05
N ILE A 83 -1.40 5.61 -20.85
CA ILE A 83 -2.54 4.90 -20.23
C ILE A 83 -3.91 5.44 -20.69
N PHE A 84 -3.95 6.64 -21.25
CA PHE A 84 -5.15 7.25 -21.80
C PHE A 84 -5.16 7.29 -23.34
N GLU A 85 -4.13 6.74 -23.97
CA GLU A 85 -3.98 6.67 -25.44
C GLU A 85 -4.06 8.06 -26.09
N VAL A 86 -3.47 9.05 -25.44
CA VAL A 86 -3.41 10.44 -25.93
C VAL A 86 -2.12 10.64 -26.73
N GLU A 87 -2.24 11.14 -27.97
CA GLU A 87 -1.09 11.32 -28.86
C GLU A 87 -0.11 12.39 -28.35
N ASP A 88 -0.63 13.54 -27.91
CA ASP A 88 0.18 14.62 -27.33
C ASP A 88 -0.65 15.44 -26.33
N LEU A 89 -0.37 15.27 -25.03
CA LEU A 89 -1.01 16.01 -23.95
C LEU A 89 -0.87 17.53 -24.13
N LYS A 90 0.21 18.02 -24.76
CA LYS A 90 0.39 19.47 -24.96
C LYS A 90 -0.61 20.08 -25.94
N LYS A 91 -1.20 19.25 -26.81
CA LYS A 91 -2.24 19.68 -27.74
C LYS A 91 -3.63 19.64 -27.10
N GLU A 92 -3.78 18.97 -25.96
CA GLU A 92 -5.02 18.94 -25.22
C GLU A 92 -5.21 20.25 -24.47
N LYS A 93 -6.26 20.98 -24.84
CA LYS A 93 -6.61 22.28 -24.25
C LYS A 93 -7.84 22.19 -23.37
N ASP A 94 -8.56 21.08 -23.45
CA ASP A 94 -9.83 20.86 -22.78
C ASP A 94 -9.55 20.27 -21.38
N ALA A 95 -9.56 21.15 -20.38
CA ALA A 95 -9.25 20.79 -18.99
C ALA A 95 -10.22 19.75 -18.41
N ASP A 96 -11.46 19.73 -18.89
CA ASP A 96 -12.49 18.73 -18.58
C ASP A 96 -12.08 17.33 -19.05
N LYS A 97 -11.51 17.18 -20.26
CA LYS A 97 -11.01 15.90 -20.75
C LYS A 97 -9.85 15.38 -19.90
N VAL A 98 -8.91 16.25 -19.55
CA VAL A 98 -7.78 15.89 -18.67
C VAL A 98 -8.32 15.43 -17.33
N LEU A 99 -9.25 16.18 -16.74
CA LEU A 99 -9.85 15.85 -15.45
C LEU A 99 -10.64 14.52 -15.50
N LYS A 100 -11.42 14.28 -16.55
CA LYS A 100 -12.18 13.03 -16.75
C LYS A 100 -11.25 11.83 -16.88
N ASN A 101 -10.16 11.96 -17.62
CA ASN A 101 -9.12 10.93 -17.69
C ASN A 101 -8.50 10.66 -16.31
N LEU A 102 -8.13 11.70 -15.57
CA LEU A 102 -7.60 11.56 -14.21
C LEU A 102 -8.57 10.79 -13.30
N PHE A 103 -9.88 11.09 -13.33
CA PHE A 103 -10.87 10.35 -12.55
C PHE A 103 -11.09 8.91 -13.01
N SER A 104 -10.73 8.57 -14.25
CA SER A 104 -10.79 7.19 -14.75
C SER A 104 -9.60 6.32 -14.32
N ALA A 105 -8.55 6.89 -13.72
CA ALA A 105 -7.45 6.14 -13.14
C ALA A 105 -7.77 5.72 -11.69
N VAL A 106 -7.70 4.42 -11.42
CA VAL A 106 -8.09 3.85 -10.11
C VAL A 106 -7.24 4.38 -8.97
N ASP A 107 -5.94 4.64 -9.20
CA ASP A 107 -5.05 5.16 -8.16
C ASP A 107 -5.28 6.64 -7.87
N VAL A 108 -5.74 7.41 -8.86
CA VAL A 108 -6.12 8.82 -8.68
C VAL A 108 -7.45 8.91 -7.90
N LYS A 109 -8.43 8.07 -8.25
CA LYS A 109 -9.72 8.03 -7.56
C LYS A 109 -9.63 7.51 -6.13
N ASN A 110 -8.65 6.66 -5.84
CA ASN A 110 -8.41 6.21 -4.47
C ASN A 110 -7.47 7.16 -3.71
N PHE A 111 -6.31 7.51 -4.27
CA PHE A 111 -5.22 8.14 -3.51
C PHE A 111 -4.91 9.58 -3.93
N GLY A 112 -5.62 10.11 -4.93
CA GLY A 112 -5.44 11.47 -5.40
C GLY A 112 -4.33 11.63 -6.43
N ALA A 113 -4.19 12.87 -6.91
CA ALA A 113 -3.22 13.27 -7.92
C ALA A 113 -2.79 14.71 -7.68
N THR A 114 -1.48 14.96 -7.77
CA THR A 114 -0.93 16.29 -8.02
C THR A 114 -0.42 16.28 -9.46
N PHE A 115 -1.30 16.59 -10.41
CA PHE A 115 -0.99 16.56 -11.83
C PHE A 115 -0.49 17.93 -12.27
N ALA A 116 0.83 18.06 -12.42
CA ALA A 116 1.50 19.29 -12.78
C ALA A 116 2.24 19.10 -14.11
N GLU A 117 1.56 19.43 -15.20
CA GLU A 117 2.09 19.39 -16.55
C GLU A 117 1.86 20.74 -17.24
N GLU A 118 2.64 21.03 -18.28
CA GLU A 118 2.57 22.31 -19.00
C GLU A 118 1.14 22.55 -19.53
N GLY A 119 0.47 23.60 -19.03
CA GLY A 119 -0.92 23.93 -19.40
C GLY A 119 -2.01 23.23 -18.58
N SER A 120 -1.66 22.35 -17.62
CA SER A 120 -2.63 21.67 -16.75
C SER A 120 -2.07 21.42 -15.35
N ASN A 121 -2.59 22.16 -14.36
CA ASN A 121 -2.26 21.99 -12.95
C ASN A 121 -3.52 21.61 -12.18
N ILE A 122 -3.69 20.32 -11.91
CA ILE A 122 -4.88 19.75 -11.26
C ILE A 122 -4.44 19.06 -9.97
N SER A 123 -5.16 19.35 -8.88
CA SER A 123 -4.96 18.70 -7.59
C SER A 123 -6.25 17.98 -7.18
N ILE A 124 -6.15 16.68 -6.88
CA ILE A 124 -7.24 15.81 -6.44
C ILE A 124 -6.78 15.13 -5.15
N THR A 125 -7.53 15.28 -4.06
CA THR A 125 -7.10 14.77 -2.73
C THR A 125 -7.17 13.24 -2.60
N GLY A 126 -8.02 12.56 -3.38
CA GLY A 126 -8.25 11.11 -3.24
C GLY A 126 -9.30 10.79 -2.18
N ALA A 127 -10.16 9.80 -2.45
CA ALA A 127 -11.18 9.39 -1.49
C ALA A 127 -10.62 8.65 -0.27
N VAL A 128 -9.49 7.95 -0.43
CA VAL A 128 -8.86 7.11 0.60
C VAL A 128 -7.61 7.78 1.16
N GLN A 129 -7.63 8.10 2.45
CA GLN A 129 -6.51 8.68 3.18
C GLN A 129 -5.93 7.64 4.14
N PHE A 130 -4.60 7.47 4.11
CA PHE A 130 -3.87 6.52 4.96
C PHE A 130 -2.98 7.27 5.95
N GLY A 131 -2.89 6.75 7.17
CA GLY A 131 -1.78 7.04 8.08
C GLY A 131 -0.54 6.19 7.79
N GLN A 132 0.52 6.41 8.57
CA GLN A 132 1.68 5.52 8.55
C GLN A 132 1.34 4.21 9.28
N GLY A 133 1.91 3.10 8.84
CA GLY A 133 1.76 1.81 9.49
C GLY A 133 2.77 1.68 10.61
N ILE A 134 2.35 1.82 11.86
CA ILE A 134 3.26 1.70 13.00
C ILE A 134 3.47 0.22 13.31
N ASN A 135 4.73 -0.20 13.47
CA ASN A 135 5.04 -1.53 13.97
C ASN A 135 4.66 -1.60 15.46
N LYS A 136 3.86 -2.61 15.83
CA LYS A 136 3.44 -2.82 17.23
C LYS A 136 4.21 -3.91 17.97
N TYR A 137 5.17 -4.54 17.31
CA TYR A 137 6.07 -5.49 17.95
C TYR A 137 7.38 -4.82 18.34
N GLU A 138 7.58 -4.61 19.64
CA GLU A 138 8.71 -3.84 20.17
C GLU A 138 10.06 -4.53 20.01
N GLU A 139 10.09 -5.87 19.99
CA GLU A 139 11.33 -6.66 19.90
C GLU A 139 11.81 -6.87 18.45
N THR A 140 11.30 -6.09 17.48
CA THR A 140 11.76 -6.18 16.09
C THR A 140 13.25 -5.88 15.96
N VAL A 141 13.97 -6.68 15.19
CA VAL A 141 15.40 -6.54 14.92
C VAL A 141 15.65 -6.54 13.41
N ALA A 142 16.53 -5.64 12.96
CA ALA A 142 17.02 -5.66 11.60
C ALA A 142 18.17 -6.67 11.46
N GLU A 143 18.02 -7.62 10.54
CA GLU A 143 18.97 -8.66 10.22
C GLU A 143 19.68 -8.36 8.90
N GLU A 144 21.01 -8.56 8.87
CA GLU A 144 21.84 -8.36 7.69
C GLU A 144 22.38 -9.69 7.16
N GLN A 145 22.08 -10.00 5.90
CA GLN A 145 22.53 -11.22 5.24
C GLN A 145 23.34 -10.90 3.99
N GLN A 146 24.59 -11.35 3.96
CA GLN A 146 25.43 -11.23 2.77
C GLN A 146 25.01 -12.26 1.72
N ILE A 147 24.76 -11.79 0.49
CA ILE A 147 24.44 -12.65 -0.65
C ILE A 147 25.71 -12.81 -1.48
N LEU A 148 26.13 -14.04 -1.72
CA LEU A 148 27.24 -14.34 -2.62
C LEU A 148 26.81 -14.23 -4.08
N SER A 149 27.68 -13.66 -4.91
CA SER A 149 27.51 -13.63 -6.36
C SER A 149 27.82 -15.01 -6.93
N PRO A 150 26.92 -15.58 -7.77
CA PRO A 150 27.25 -16.78 -8.52
C PRO A 150 28.27 -16.51 -9.64
N PHE A 151 28.59 -15.24 -9.88
CA PHE A 151 29.58 -14.80 -10.88
C PHE A 151 30.86 -14.35 -10.20
N ARG A 152 31.99 -14.80 -10.76
CA ARG A 152 33.32 -14.33 -10.37
C ARG A 152 33.44 -12.82 -10.62
N ASP A 153 34.07 -12.12 -9.68
CA ASP A 153 34.42 -10.72 -9.89
C ASP A 153 35.52 -10.59 -10.95
N SER A 154 35.19 -9.91 -12.05
CA SER A 154 36.12 -9.66 -13.16
C SER A 154 37.27 -8.72 -12.77
N LYS A 155 37.17 -8.02 -11.64
CA LYS A 155 38.20 -7.12 -11.11
C LYS A 155 39.22 -7.81 -10.20
N VAL A 156 38.91 -9.01 -9.69
CA VAL A 156 39.83 -9.77 -8.81
C VAL A 156 40.85 -10.53 -9.67
N LYS A 157 42.05 -9.96 -9.80
CA LYS A 157 43.21 -10.62 -10.41
C LYS A 157 43.76 -11.70 -9.47
N PRO A 158 44.08 -12.91 -9.96
CA PRO A 158 44.70 -13.93 -9.12
C PRO A 158 46.05 -13.45 -8.60
N SER A 159 46.22 -13.43 -7.28
CA SER A 159 47.52 -13.27 -6.62
C SER A 159 48.40 -14.47 -6.96
N LYS A 160 49.63 -14.24 -7.45
CA LYS A 160 50.55 -15.31 -7.87
C LYS A 160 51.17 -16.13 -6.73
N ASN A 161 50.89 -15.82 -5.46
CA ASN A 161 51.75 -16.28 -4.36
C ASN A 161 51.08 -17.06 -3.21
N ASN A 162 49.83 -17.53 -3.30
CA ASN A 162 49.26 -18.41 -2.26
C ASN A 162 48.34 -19.48 -2.87
N GLU A 163 48.87 -20.70 -3.01
CA GLU A 163 48.17 -21.88 -3.57
C GLU A 163 47.14 -22.52 -2.62
N SER A 164 46.87 -21.95 -1.44
CA SER A 164 46.02 -22.57 -0.42
C SER A 164 44.73 -21.81 -0.05
N SER A 165 44.36 -20.75 -0.77
CA SER A 165 43.10 -20.00 -0.55
C SER A 165 42.27 -19.79 -1.82
N SER A 166 42.48 -20.63 -2.83
CA SER A 166 42.09 -20.32 -4.22
C SER A 166 40.64 -20.62 -4.61
N ASP A 167 39.84 -21.26 -3.74
CA ASP A 167 38.45 -21.59 -4.06
C ASP A 167 37.41 -20.71 -3.34
N GLU A 168 37.65 -20.28 -2.10
CA GLU A 168 36.74 -19.36 -1.39
C GLU A 168 36.92 -17.89 -1.82
N ALA A 169 38.13 -17.48 -2.21
CA ALA A 169 38.44 -16.10 -2.59
C ALA A 169 37.95 -15.68 -3.99
N LYS A 170 37.15 -16.51 -4.68
CA LYS A 170 36.61 -16.22 -6.02
C LYS A 170 35.15 -15.75 -6.03
N ASN A 171 34.43 -15.89 -4.90
CA ASN A 171 33.06 -15.39 -4.78
C ASN A 171 33.09 -13.96 -4.25
N SER A 172 32.61 -13.02 -5.07
CA SER A 172 32.32 -11.65 -4.60
C SER A 172 30.93 -11.60 -3.98
N THR A 173 30.67 -10.63 -3.11
CA THR A 173 29.32 -10.37 -2.60
C THR A 173 28.46 -9.77 -3.72
N LEU A 174 27.30 -10.37 -4.02
CA LEU A 174 26.29 -9.85 -4.95
C LEU A 174 25.62 -8.59 -4.38
N GLY A 175 25.51 -8.54 -3.06
CA GLY A 175 24.91 -7.46 -2.29
C GLY A 175 24.51 -7.95 -0.90
N THR A 176 23.92 -7.05 -0.13
CA THR A 176 23.42 -7.33 1.21
C THR A 176 21.90 -7.31 1.20
N LYS A 177 21.26 -8.32 1.79
CA LYS A 177 19.82 -8.34 2.07
C LYS A 177 19.62 -7.96 3.52
N ILE A 178 18.90 -6.86 3.75
CA ILE A 178 18.52 -6.38 5.08
C ILE A 178 17.02 -6.64 5.26
N THR A 179 16.64 -7.27 6.36
CA THR A 179 15.26 -7.67 6.69
C THR A 179 14.93 -7.32 8.13
N SER A 180 13.65 -7.18 8.48
CA SER A 180 13.21 -7.41 9.86
C SER A 180 13.12 -8.91 10.10
N ASP A 181 13.46 -9.36 11.30
CA ASP A 181 13.15 -10.71 11.77
C ASP A 181 11.62 -10.92 11.85
N GLU A 182 10.92 -10.00 12.50
CA GLU A 182 9.47 -9.93 12.67
C GLU A 182 9.03 -8.47 12.87
N ALA A 183 7.95 -8.06 12.21
CA ALA A 183 7.29 -6.77 12.43
C ALA A 183 5.81 -6.84 12.04
N HIS A 184 4.97 -6.06 12.72
CA HIS A 184 3.52 -6.05 12.58
C HIS A 184 3.00 -4.61 12.44
N TYR A 185 2.82 -4.17 11.20
CA TYR A 185 2.49 -2.79 10.85
C TYR A 185 0.99 -2.56 10.77
N PHE A 186 0.45 -1.59 11.51
CA PHE A 186 -0.98 -1.26 11.49
C PHE A 186 -1.23 0.11 10.86
N TYR A 187 -1.83 0.10 9.66
CA TYR A 187 -2.12 1.26 8.84
C TYR A 187 -3.57 1.71 9.01
N PRO A 188 -3.83 2.86 9.66
CA PRO A 188 -5.17 3.39 9.68
C PRO A 188 -5.53 4.01 8.34
N PHE A 189 -6.81 3.94 7.97
CA PHE A 189 -7.32 4.61 6.80
C PHE A 189 -8.74 5.14 6.99
N VAL A 190 -9.09 6.10 6.15
CA VAL A 190 -10.44 6.65 6.04
C VAL A 190 -10.83 6.75 4.57
N VAL A 191 -12.01 6.25 4.23
CA VAL A 191 -12.66 6.46 2.94
C VAL A 191 -13.71 7.56 3.11
N ASN A 192 -13.46 8.71 2.50
CA ASN A 192 -14.35 9.86 2.47
C ASN A 192 -15.16 9.88 1.17
N SER A 193 -16.40 9.39 1.21
CA SER A 193 -17.31 9.43 0.05
C SER A 193 -17.59 10.84 -0.47
N LEU A 194 -17.48 11.86 0.37
CA LEU A 194 -17.71 13.27 0.01
C LEU A 194 -16.49 13.94 -0.62
N ALA A 195 -15.37 13.21 -0.82
CA ALA A 195 -14.15 13.78 -1.38
C ALA A 195 -14.34 14.42 -2.76
N TYR A 196 -15.37 14.00 -3.51
CA TYR A 196 -15.61 14.42 -4.89
C TYR A 196 -16.88 15.23 -5.11
N LYS A 197 -17.59 15.62 -4.04
CA LYS A 197 -18.84 16.38 -4.13
C LYS A 197 -18.73 17.62 -5.04
N GLY A 198 -17.61 18.35 -4.97
CA GLY A 198 -17.39 19.53 -5.82
C GLY A 198 -17.16 19.23 -7.31
N TYR A 199 -16.74 18.01 -7.66
CA TYR A 199 -16.52 17.58 -9.04
C TYR A 199 -17.76 16.94 -9.67
N GLU A 200 -18.66 16.37 -8.86
CA GLU A 200 -19.92 15.76 -9.31
C GLU A 200 -20.85 16.77 -10.01
N GLU A 201 -20.76 18.05 -9.64
CA GLU A 201 -21.53 19.13 -10.26
C GLU A 201 -20.93 19.61 -11.61
N MET A 202 -19.69 19.19 -11.92
CA MET A 202 -19.00 19.61 -13.14
C MET A 202 -19.43 18.75 -14.34
N LYS A 203 -19.58 19.41 -15.49
CA LYS A 203 -19.90 18.79 -16.77
C LYS A 203 -18.81 19.09 -17.79
N ASP A 204 -18.55 18.13 -18.67
CA ASP A 204 -17.70 18.32 -19.83
C ASP A 204 -18.41 19.13 -20.92
N ALA A 205 -17.69 19.45 -22.00
CA ALA A 205 -18.21 20.22 -23.12
C ALA A 205 -19.45 19.62 -23.80
N ASN A 206 -19.70 18.31 -23.65
CA ASN A 206 -20.88 17.62 -24.19
C ASN A 206 -22.05 17.59 -23.20
N GLY A 207 -21.85 18.09 -21.97
CA GLY A 207 -22.84 18.09 -20.90
C GLY A 207 -22.84 16.82 -20.05
N ASP A 208 -21.89 15.92 -20.25
CA ASP A 208 -21.74 14.69 -19.45
C ASP A 208 -21.01 15.02 -18.13
N ALA A 209 -21.33 14.29 -17.06
CA ALA A 209 -20.64 14.47 -15.78
C ALA A 209 -19.14 14.13 -15.90
N ILE A 210 -18.29 14.92 -15.23
CA ILE A 210 -16.85 14.66 -15.15
C ILE A 210 -16.55 13.39 -14.35
N THR A 211 -17.33 13.14 -13.31
CA THR A 211 -17.18 12.00 -12.41
C THR A 211 -18.52 11.69 -11.75
N GLU A 212 -18.74 10.42 -11.44
CA GLU A 212 -19.87 9.93 -10.64
C GLU A 212 -19.57 9.99 -9.13
N GLY A 213 -18.49 10.65 -8.74
CA GLY A 213 -17.98 10.65 -7.37
C GLY A 213 -17.29 9.33 -7.02
N TYR A 214 -17.24 9.01 -5.72
CA TYR A 214 -16.71 7.74 -5.23
C TYR A 214 -17.88 6.75 -5.02
N THR A 215 -17.94 5.75 -5.88
CA THR A 215 -19.05 4.78 -5.97
C THR A 215 -18.83 3.59 -5.04
N ASP A 216 -19.88 2.79 -4.82
CA ASP A 216 -19.74 1.56 -4.05
C ASP A 216 -18.81 0.56 -4.77
N ALA A 217 -18.80 0.54 -6.12
CA ALA A 217 -17.88 -0.29 -6.89
C ALA A 217 -16.41 0.08 -6.68
N ASP A 218 -16.10 1.39 -6.56
CA ASP A 218 -14.73 1.84 -6.23
C ASP A 218 -14.32 1.36 -4.84
N TYR A 219 -15.23 1.46 -3.87
CA TYR A 219 -14.99 1.01 -2.51
C TYR A 219 -14.79 -0.51 -2.43
N GLU A 220 -15.63 -1.31 -3.10
CA GLU A 220 -15.48 -2.77 -3.11
C GLU A 220 -14.17 -3.19 -3.80
N ASN A 221 -13.78 -2.52 -4.89
CA ASN A 221 -12.47 -2.76 -5.51
C ASN A 221 -11.32 -2.40 -4.55
N PHE A 222 -11.41 -1.25 -3.87
CA PHE A 222 -10.44 -0.87 -2.84
C PHE A 222 -10.34 -1.91 -1.73
N LYS A 223 -11.48 -2.33 -1.17
CA LYS A 223 -11.55 -3.30 -0.07
C LYS A 223 -10.96 -4.65 -0.48
N ARG A 224 -11.35 -5.18 -1.64
CA ARG A 224 -10.79 -6.43 -2.20
C ARG A 224 -9.28 -6.36 -2.33
N THR A 225 -8.76 -5.26 -2.89
CA THR A 225 -7.32 -5.08 -3.06
C THR A 225 -6.60 -4.87 -1.72
N ALA A 226 -7.18 -4.08 -0.81
CA ALA A 226 -6.61 -3.81 0.51
C ALA A 226 -6.39 -5.07 1.36
N LEU A 227 -7.26 -6.07 1.20
CA LEU A 227 -7.19 -7.34 1.92
C LEU A 227 -6.04 -8.25 1.46
N VAL A 228 -5.47 -8.04 0.27
CA VAL A 228 -4.54 -9.03 -0.33
C VAL A 228 -3.30 -8.43 -0.99
N SER A 229 -3.23 -7.11 -1.21
CA SER A 229 -2.19 -6.53 -2.07
C SER A 229 -0.77 -6.68 -1.54
N ALA A 230 -0.55 -6.69 -0.21
CA ALA A 230 0.77 -6.91 0.36
C ALA A 230 1.23 -8.35 0.11
N THR A 231 0.36 -9.33 0.41
CA THR A 231 0.62 -10.75 0.15
C THR A 231 0.85 -11.02 -1.33
N ALA A 232 0.04 -10.43 -2.23
CA ALA A 232 0.13 -10.66 -3.67
C ALA A 232 1.39 -10.05 -4.32
N PHE A 233 2.09 -9.11 -3.66
CA PHE A 233 3.21 -8.41 -4.27
C PHE A 233 4.51 -9.25 -4.31
N ALA A 234 4.71 -10.17 -3.36
CA ALA A 234 5.68 -11.28 -3.37
C ALA A 234 6.96 -11.06 -4.22
N THR A 235 7.81 -10.12 -3.82
CA THR A 235 9.14 -9.90 -4.43
C THR A 235 10.24 -10.41 -3.51
N ASN A 236 11.48 -10.55 -3.98
CA ASN A 236 12.59 -11.05 -3.15
C ASN A 236 12.78 -10.34 -1.79
N ALA A 237 12.45 -9.04 -1.71
CA ALA A 237 12.54 -8.26 -0.47
C ALA A 237 11.23 -8.27 0.36
N LYS A 238 10.11 -8.69 -0.23
CA LYS A 238 8.76 -8.66 0.35
C LYS A 238 8.16 -10.04 0.56
N GLU A 239 8.81 -11.10 0.09
CA GLU A 239 8.47 -12.48 0.41
C GLU A 239 8.62 -12.66 1.92
N GLY A 240 7.50 -12.93 2.61
CA GLY A 240 7.38 -12.87 4.07
C GLY A 240 6.60 -11.66 4.60
N CYS A 241 6.19 -10.73 3.73
CA CYS A 241 5.23 -9.67 4.08
C CYS A 241 3.81 -10.06 3.67
N GLU A 242 2.88 -10.14 4.62
CA GLU A 242 1.52 -10.60 4.36
C GLU A 242 0.46 -9.69 4.97
N ASN A 243 -0.68 -9.57 4.30
CA ASN A 243 -1.90 -9.08 4.92
C ASN A 243 -2.33 -10.05 6.04
N GLU A 244 -2.22 -9.62 7.29
CA GLU A 244 -2.55 -10.45 8.45
C GLU A 244 -3.83 -10.03 9.17
N PHE A 245 -4.23 -8.77 9.02
CA PHE A 245 -5.38 -8.18 9.70
C PHE A 245 -6.02 -7.08 8.84
N ALA A 246 -7.33 -6.92 8.94
CA ALA A 246 -8.02 -5.74 8.46
C ALA A 246 -9.27 -5.46 9.29
N LEU A 247 -9.53 -4.21 9.62
CA LEU A 247 -10.77 -3.73 10.22
C LEU A 247 -11.44 -2.76 9.24
N PHE A 248 -12.73 -2.98 8.97
CA PHE A 248 -13.59 -2.07 8.21
C PHE A 248 -14.81 -1.71 9.04
N VAL A 249 -15.01 -0.42 9.28
CA VAL A 249 -16.14 0.14 9.99
C VAL A 249 -16.88 1.06 9.04
N GLU A 250 -18.02 0.62 8.54
CA GLU A 250 -18.90 1.43 7.72
C GLU A 250 -19.86 2.24 8.59
N THR A 251 -19.96 3.53 8.32
CA THR A 251 -20.66 4.49 9.18
C THR A 251 -21.53 5.42 8.35
N ASP A 252 -22.37 6.19 9.03
CA ASP A 252 -23.01 7.36 8.44
C ASP A 252 -21.97 8.36 7.91
N LYS A 253 -22.27 9.03 6.79
CA LYS A 253 -21.30 9.85 6.05
C LYS A 253 -20.71 11.04 6.84
N GLU A 254 -21.40 11.47 7.90
CA GLU A 254 -21.02 12.60 8.75
C GLU A 254 -20.43 12.16 10.10
N LEU A 255 -20.33 10.85 10.36
CA LEU A 255 -19.72 10.36 11.60
C LEU A 255 -18.19 10.51 11.52
N TYR A 256 -17.61 11.04 12.60
CA TYR A 256 -16.16 11.13 12.76
C TYR A 256 -15.68 10.17 13.85
N LEU A 257 -14.77 9.27 13.50
CA LEU A 257 -14.08 8.39 14.44
C LEU A 257 -12.63 8.84 14.65
N PRO A 258 -12.06 8.59 15.84
CA PRO A 258 -10.63 8.74 16.08
C PRO A 258 -9.83 7.75 15.23
N ASN A 259 -8.51 7.87 15.24
CA ASN A 259 -7.63 6.90 14.62
C ASN A 259 -7.74 5.54 15.34
N LEU A 260 -8.45 4.58 14.74
CA LEU A 260 -8.70 3.27 15.34
C LEU A 260 -7.42 2.45 15.53
N SER A 261 -6.31 2.74 14.81
CA SER A 261 -5.05 2.02 15.05
C SER A 261 -4.50 2.25 16.46
N GLU A 262 -4.81 3.36 17.12
CA GLU A 262 -4.32 3.64 18.48
C GLU A 262 -4.94 2.73 19.56
N TYR A 263 -6.03 2.04 19.22
CA TYR A 263 -6.80 1.19 20.14
C TYR A 263 -6.70 -0.30 19.80
N ILE A 264 -5.71 -0.67 18.98
CA ILE A 264 -5.37 -2.06 18.67
C ILE A 264 -4.04 -2.37 19.35
N TYR A 265 -3.92 -3.53 19.96
CA TYR A 265 -2.68 -3.98 20.59
C TYR A 265 -2.18 -5.26 19.93
N PHE A 266 -0.86 -5.42 19.92
CA PHE A 266 -0.21 -6.63 19.46
C PHE A 266 0.59 -7.21 20.62
N GLU A 267 0.50 -8.53 20.80
CA GLU A 267 1.26 -9.27 21.79
C GLU A 267 1.82 -10.53 21.12
N LYS A 268 3.10 -10.81 21.35
CA LYS A 268 3.73 -12.06 20.92
C LYS A 268 3.28 -13.18 21.87
N GLY A 269 2.58 -14.19 21.35
CA GLY A 269 2.20 -15.38 22.12
C GLY A 269 3.10 -16.59 21.81
N ASP A 270 2.97 -17.64 22.61
CA ASP A 270 3.81 -18.85 22.51
C ASP A 270 3.57 -19.64 21.21
N GLU A 271 2.30 -19.85 20.83
CA GLU A 271 1.91 -20.59 19.61
C GLU A 271 1.41 -19.68 18.49
N LYS A 272 0.65 -18.64 18.86
CA LYS A 272 0.07 -17.66 17.94
C LYS A 272 0.29 -16.27 18.47
N ASN A 273 0.45 -15.32 17.56
CA ASN A 273 0.42 -13.91 17.90
C ASN A 273 -0.98 -13.51 18.37
N ILE A 274 -1.10 -12.44 19.14
CA ILE A 274 -2.38 -11.94 19.62
C ILE A 274 -2.59 -10.54 19.06
N ILE A 275 -3.73 -10.31 18.44
CA ILE A 275 -4.22 -8.98 18.12
C ILE A 275 -5.42 -8.70 19.01
N ASP A 276 -5.33 -7.67 19.85
CA ASP A 276 -6.39 -7.24 20.74
C ASP A 276 -7.04 -5.96 20.21
N ILE A 277 -8.34 -6.05 19.91
CA ILE A 277 -9.17 -4.95 19.44
C ILE A 277 -10.25 -4.56 20.46
N SER A 278 -10.18 -5.04 21.70
CA SER A 278 -11.23 -4.84 22.71
C SER A 278 -11.52 -3.36 22.97
N ALA A 279 -10.49 -2.51 22.94
CA ALA A 279 -10.65 -1.06 23.06
C ALA A 279 -11.35 -0.44 21.85
N CYS A 280 -11.05 -0.90 20.62
CA CYS A 280 -11.83 -0.53 19.44
C CYS A 280 -13.30 -0.94 19.59
N SER A 281 -13.56 -2.19 19.99
CA SER A 281 -14.92 -2.71 20.11
C SER A 281 -15.76 -1.92 21.10
N ALA A 282 -15.20 -1.54 22.25
CA ALA A 282 -15.87 -0.69 23.24
C ALA A 282 -16.29 0.67 22.64
N ILE A 283 -15.39 1.32 21.90
CA ILE A 283 -15.71 2.60 21.21
C ILE A 283 -16.84 2.42 20.20
N LEU A 284 -16.82 1.31 19.43
CA LEU A 284 -17.82 1.05 18.39
C LEU A 284 -19.19 0.70 18.98
N GLU A 285 -19.24 -0.02 20.10
CA GLU A 285 -20.48 -0.38 20.79
C GLU A 285 -21.17 0.87 21.37
N ASP A 286 -20.42 1.83 21.92
CA ASP A 286 -20.93 3.11 22.44
C ASP A 286 -21.65 3.97 21.39
N ILE A 287 -21.38 3.72 20.10
CA ILE A 287 -21.93 4.48 18.96
C ILE A 287 -22.65 3.61 17.93
N LYS A 288 -22.99 2.37 18.29
CA LYS A 288 -23.53 1.35 17.36
C LYS A 288 -24.71 1.82 16.52
N ASP A 289 -25.54 2.73 17.04
CA ASP A 289 -26.70 3.28 16.34
C ASP A 289 -26.32 4.07 15.07
N LYS A 290 -25.04 4.46 14.93
CA LYS A 290 -24.47 5.16 13.77
C LYS A 290 -23.52 4.30 12.94
N ILE A 291 -23.37 3.03 13.31
CA ILE A 291 -22.54 2.04 12.62
C ILE A 291 -23.44 1.21 11.70
N LYS A 292 -23.06 1.12 10.42
CA LYS A 292 -23.78 0.33 9.42
C LYS A 292 -23.29 -1.11 9.39
N SER A 293 -21.98 -1.31 9.49
CA SER A 293 -21.36 -2.62 9.58
C SER A 293 -19.94 -2.53 10.16
N VAL A 294 -19.53 -3.61 10.82
CA VAL A 294 -18.15 -3.82 11.28
C VAL A 294 -17.71 -5.18 10.77
N GLU A 295 -16.58 -5.20 10.06
CA GLU A 295 -15.97 -6.43 9.57
C GLU A 295 -14.50 -6.45 9.97
N VAL A 296 -14.10 -7.55 10.62
CA VAL A 296 -12.72 -7.83 11.00
C VAL A 296 -12.25 -9.03 10.21
N TYR A 297 -11.12 -8.89 9.53
CA TYR A 297 -10.42 -9.95 8.85
C TYR A 297 -9.13 -10.21 9.61
N TYR A 298 -8.80 -11.47 9.88
CA TYR A 298 -7.52 -11.84 10.47
C TYR A 298 -7.05 -13.19 9.97
N ASN A 299 -5.78 -13.52 10.18
CA ASN A 299 -5.26 -14.86 9.90
C ASN A 299 -5.42 -15.78 11.14
N PRO A 300 -6.47 -16.64 11.21
CA PRO A 300 -6.70 -17.49 12.38
C PRO A 300 -5.66 -18.60 12.53
N TYR A 301 -4.81 -18.84 11.53
CA TYR A 301 -3.77 -19.86 11.60
C TYR A 301 -2.55 -19.40 12.38
N THR A 302 -2.24 -18.10 12.34
CA THR A 302 -1.06 -17.51 12.98
C THR A 302 -1.41 -16.62 14.18
N THR A 303 -2.68 -16.23 14.29
CA THR A 303 -3.09 -15.15 15.20
C THR A 303 -4.36 -15.54 15.97
N GLU A 304 -4.39 -15.23 17.26
CA GLU A 304 -5.59 -15.17 18.10
C GLU A 304 -6.13 -13.73 18.10
N LEU A 305 -7.43 -13.58 17.94
CA LEU A 305 -8.09 -12.27 17.96
C LEU A 305 -8.86 -12.11 19.27
N ARG A 306 -8.45 -11.13 20.10
CA ARG A 306 -9.19 -10.73 21.30
C ARG A 306 -10.08 -9.53 20.96
N THR A 307 -11.38 -9.67 21.15
CA THR A 307 -12.36 -8.67 20.68
C THR A 307 -13.13 -7.95 21.77
N GLY A 308 -13.18 -8.49 22.99
CA GLY A 308 -14.12 -8.02 24.02
C GLY A 308 -15.57 -8.18 23.56
N GLU A 309 -16.46 -7.28 24.00
CA GLU A 309 -17.84 -7.18 23.50
C GLU A 309 -17.80 -6.63 22.07
N PHE A 310 -18.12 -7.48 21.08
CA PHE A 310 -17.97 -7.15 19.67
C PHE A 310 -19.24 -7.46 18.89
N SER A 311 -19.74 -6.44 18.19
CA SER A 311 -20.90 -6.50 17.31
C SER A 311 -20.46 -6.33 15.85
N GLY A 312 -20.21 -7.43 15.14
CA GLY A 312 -19.73 -7.41 13.76
C GLY A 312 -19.44 -8.81 13.21
N LYS A 313 -18.87 -8.87 12.00
CA LYS A 313 -18.41 -10.13 11.40
C LYS A 313 -16.92 -10.31 11.62
N ILE A 314 -16.52 -11.53 11.96
CA ILE A 314 -15.13 -11.94 12.04
C ILE A 314 -14.88 -12.93 10.91
N LEU A 315 -13.94 -12.59 10.02
CA LEU A 315 -13.65 -13.34 8.81
C LEU A 315 -12.18 -13.76 8.78
N ASN A 316 -11.94 -14.90 8.16
CA ASN A 316 -10.61 -15.36 7.83
C ASN A 316 -10.08 -14.55 6.64
N ILE A 317 -8.97 -13.83 6.79
CA ILE A 317 -8.42 -12.95 5.74
C ILE A 317 -8.02 -13.69 4.46
N ILE A 318 -7.65 -14.98 4.58
CA ILE A 318 -7.22 -15.81 3.45
C ILE A 318 -8.44 -16.38 2.71
N THR A 319 -9.38 -16.97 3.45
CA THR A 319 -10.52 -17.68 2.82
C THR A 319 -11.75 -16.81 2.62
N GLN A 320 -11.80 -15.64 3.27
CA GLN A 320 -12.92 -14.71 3.34
C GLN A 320 -14.22 -15.32 3.90
N LYS A 321 -14.11 -16.47 4.59
CA LYS A 321 -15.23 -17.11 5.29
C LYS A 321 -15.28 -16.61 6.73
N GLU A 322 -16.50 -16.54 7.27
CA GLU A 322 -16.74 -16.26 8.69
C GLU A 322 -16.06 -17.33 9.56
N VAL A 323 -15.48 -16.90 10.68
CA VAL A 323 -14.76 -17.75 11.65
C VAL A 323 -15.67 -18.14 12.80
#